data_AF-A0A7G4A0A7-F1
#
_entry.id   AF-A0A7G4A0A7-F1
#
_cell.length_a   1.000
_cell.length_b   1.000
_cell.length_c   1.000
_cell.angle_alpha   90.00
_cell.angle_beta   90.00
_cell.angle_gamma   90.00
#
_symmetry.space_group_name_H-M   'P 1'
#
loop_
_entity.id
_entity.type
_entity.pdbx_description
1 polymer ?
#
loop_
_entity_poly.entity_id
_entity_poly.type
_entity_poly.pdbx_seq_one_letter_code
_entity_poly.pdbx_strand_id
1 'polypeptide(L)'
;MQVTAILATYLTKVMRKSRLKTLSVLVESLFHAKFFSLTGLGRALITDAQERSSIRRVDRFLGNKKLQNDRLPIYDTICRLIVGGALKPLIIVDWSTIPNQSHNVLRAALVASGRALTIYEEVHPEKKYTNPKVHIRFLMKLKLILDAEVKPIIITDAGFATPWFKAVQGLGWDYVGRIRGNKYYRLQNSSTWSPITGLHKAATATPTLLGDVELCKDHGFKTTLYRYKGKALGRKNKSKRGQIKQTNQSKKHAKSNREPWLLVSSLLINSKTAIKVVEIYSLRMQIEEGFRDLKSTKYGFGFEHVNTQHIYRLNIFFLIAMLSAFLAWIVGWVAEKINIHRQYQANSIKNMRILSLFYLGCRIILKDKVKIENASIRKIIDDFPDFSVVF
;
A
#
# COMPACT_ATOMS: atom_id res chain seq x y z
N MET A 1 -6.62 -24.29 -13.60
CA MET A 1 -7.51 -24.18 -12.41
C MET A 1 -7.54 -22.72 -12.04
N GLN A 2 -8.72 -22.11 -11.92
CA GLN A 2 -8.83 -20.67 -11.75
C GLN A 2 -8.25 -20.24 -10.40
N VAL A 3 -7.27 -19.33 -10.43
CA VAL A 3 -6.62 -18.73 -9.24
C VAL A 3 -7.65 -18.10 -8.29
N THR A 4 -8.84 -17.79 -8.79
CA THR A 4 -9.98 -17.29 -8.02
C THR A 4 -10.63 -18.32 -7.08
N ALA A 5 -10.30 -19.61 -7.18
CA ALA A 5 -10.69 -20.64 -6.20
C ALA A 5 -10.08 -20.38 -4.81
N ILE A 6 -8.97 -19.66 -4.73
CA ILE A 6 -8.37 -19.19 -3.48
C ILE A 6 -9.37 -18.28 -2.77
N LEU A 7 -9.96 -17.31 -3.48
CA LEU A 7 -10.97 -16.41 -2.90
C LEU A 7 -12.18 -17.18 -2.38
N ALA A 8 -12.60 -18.23 -3.08
CA ALA A 8 -13.71 -19.08 -2.63
C ALA A 8 -13.37 -19.82 -1.32
N THR A 9 -12.12 -20.23 -1.13
CA THR A 9 -11.68 -20.92 0.09
C THR A 9 -11.85 -20.02 1.33
N TYR A 10 -11.47 -18.74 1.22
CA TYR A 10 -11.45 -17.84 2.38
C TYR A 10 -12.71 -16.99 2.54
N LEU A 11 -13.35 -16.56 1.44
CA LEU A 11 -14.42 -15.57 1.50
C LEU A 11 -15.83 -16.16 1.61
N THR A 12 -15.99 -17.49 1.53
CA THR A 12 -17.31 -18.15 1.64
C THR A 12 -17.96 -17.96 3.00
N LYS A 13 -17.18 -17.77 4.07
CA LYS A 13 -17.67 -17.52 5.43
C LYS A 13 -18.18 -16.09 5.64
N VAL A 14 -17.67 -15.13 4.86
CA VAL A 14 -17.95 -13.69 5.05
C VAL A 14 -18.81 -13.07 3.95
N MET A 15 -19.12 -13.83 2.89
CA MET A 15 -19.92 -13.36 1.75
C MET A 15 -20.86 -14.44 1.22
N ARG A 16 -22.08 -14.04 0.82
CA ARG A 16 -23.01 -14.95 0.14
C ARG A 16 -22.42 -15.51 -1.17
N LYS A 17 -22.59 -16.82 -1.38
CA LYS A 17 -22.07 -17.57 -2.55
C LYS A 17 -22.32 -16.90 -3.91
N SER A 18 -23.51 -16.34 -4.14
CA SER A 18 -23.84 -15.68 -5.42
C SER A 18 -23.05 -14.38 -5.67
N ARG A 19 -22.79 -13.59 -4.62
CA ARG A 19 -21.94 -12.41 -4.70
C ARG A 19 -20.47 -12.80 -4.87
N LEU A 20 -20.03 -13.82 -4.13
CA LEU A 20 -18.67 -14.34 -4.23
C LEU A 20 -18.36 -14.86 -5.64
N LYS A 21 -19.28 -15.62 -6.25
CA LYS A 21 -19.16 -16.06 -7.65
C LYS A 21 -18.98 -14.89 -8.61
N THR A 22 -19.69 -13.77 -8.38
CA THR A 22 -19.54 -12.58 -9.23
C THR A 22 -18.25 -11.83 -8.93
N LEU A 23 -17.84 -11.72 -7.67
CA LEU A 23 -16.57 -11.11 -7.28
C LEU A 23 -15.38 -11.85 -7.90
N SER A 24 -15.34 -13.19 -7.78
CA SER A 24 -14.31 -14.03 -8.36
C SER A 24 -14.19 -13.81 -9.86
N VAL A 25 -15.31 -13.85 -10.59
CA VAL A 25 -15.33 -13.63 -12.04
C VAL A 25 -14.83 -12.23 -12.42
N LEU A 26 -15.13 -11.20 -11.63
CA LEU A 26 -14.64 -9.83 -11.88
C LEU A 26 -13.15 -9.65 -11.54
N VAL A 27 -12.68 -10.33 -10.50
CA VAL A 27 -11.25 -10.37 -10.16
C VAL A 27 -10.46 -11.04 -11.29
N GLU A 28 -10.99 -12.13 -11.85
CA GLU A 28 -10.41 -12.82 -13.00
C GLU A 28 -10.40 -11.94 -14.24
N SER A 29 -11.55 -11.32 -14.56
CA SER A 29 -11.67 -10.49 -15.76
C SER A 29 -10.76 -9.26 -15.74
N LEU A 30 -10.40 -8.75 -14.56
CA LEU A 30 -9.45 -7.64 -14.44
C LEU A 30 -8.06 -7.99 -15.00
N PHE A 31 -7.61 -9.24 -14.85
CA PHE A 31 -6.33 -9.67 -15.44
C PHE A 31 -6.37 -9.60 -16.97
N HIS A 32 -7.52 -9.93 -17.57
CA HIS A 32 -7.72 -9.93 -19.03
C HIS A 32 -7.99 -8.54 -19.61
N ALA A 33 -8.75 -7.70 -18.89
CA ALA A 33 -9.26 -6.44 -19.43
C ALA A 33 -8.18 -5.42 -19.77
N LYS A 34 -7.09 -5.33 -18.97
CA LYS A 34 -6.07 -4.24 -18.99
C LYS A 34 -6.62 -2.79 -18.95
N PHE A 35 -7.94 -2.64 -18.86
CA PHE A 35 -8.69 -1.39 -18.79
C PHE A 35 -9.72 -1.53 -17.67
N PHE A 36 -9.41 -0.98 -16.49
CA PHE A 36 -10.29 -1.11 -15.33
C PHE A 36 -11.44 -0.11 -15.41
N SER A 37 -12.49 -0.47 -16.14
CA SER A 37 -13.75 0.26 -16.22
C SER A 37 -14.92 -0.70 -16.13
N LEU A 38 -16.13 -0.19 -15.86
CA LEU A 38 -17.34 -1.01 -15.82
C LEU A 38 -17.53 -1.81 -17.12
N THR A 39 -17.43 -1.13 -18.26
CA THR A 39 -17.58 -1.75 -19.58
C THR A 39 -16.40 -2.66 -19.91
N GLY A 40 -15.17 -2.27 -19.55
CA GLY A 40 -13.97 -3.08 -19.74
C GLY A 40 -14.04 -4.42 -18.99
N LEU A 41 -14.44 -4.38 -17.71
CA LEU A 41 -14.67 -5.59 -16.92
C LEU A 41 -15.79 -6.46 -17.51
N GLY A 42 -16.88 -5.84 -17.98
CA GLY A 42 -18.01 -6.54 -18.58
C GLY A 42 -17.63 -7.26 -19.87
N ARG A 43 -16.84 -6.62 -20.73
CA ARG A 43 -16.33 -7.17 -21.99
C ARG A 43 -15.28 -8.26 -21.80
N ALA A 44 -14.51 -8.18 -20.72
CA ALA A 44 -13.51 -9.18 -20.37
C ALA A 44 -14.08 -10.40 -19.63
N LEU A 45 -15.40 -10.45 -19.39
CA LEU A 45 -16.01 -11.64 -18.81
C LEU A 45 -15.98 -12.80 -19.82
N ILE A 46 -15.39 -13.92 -19.41
CA ILE A 46 -15.44 -15.17 -20.18
C ILE A 46 -16.79 -15.83 -19.90
N THR A 47 -17.75 -15.66 -20.81
CA THR A 47 -19.12 -16.18 -20.69
C THR A 47 -19.82 -16.20 -22.04
N ASP A 48 -20.75 -17.12 -22.25
CA ASP A 48 -21.60 -17.17 -23.45
C ASP A 48 -22.74 -16.12 -23.43
N ALA A 49 -22.87 -15.35 -22.35
CA ALA A 49 -23.87 -14.29 -22.25
C ALA A 49 -23.52 -13.11 -23.17
N GLN A 50 -24.56 -12.45 -23.69
CA GLN A 50 -24.41 -11.22 -24.47
C GLN A 50 -23.58 -10.16 -23.73
N GLU A 51 -22.76 -9.40 -24.47
CA GLU A 51 -21.92 -8.33 -23.91
C GLU A 51 -22.73 -7.35 -23.02
N ARG A 52 -23.92 -6.94 -23.48
CA ARG A 52 -24.83 -6.07 -22.72
C ARG A 52 -25.18 -6.68 -21.35
N SER A 53 -25.45 -7.97 -21.30
CA SER A 53 -25.81 -8.69 -20.07
C SER A 53 -24.62 -8.79 -19.11
N SER A 54 -23.41 -9.01 -19.64
CA SER A 54 -22.16 -8.99 -18.88
C SER A 54 -21.87 -7.62 -18.29
N ILE A 55 -22.00 -6.55 -19.07
CA ILE A 55 -21.86 -5.15 -18.61
C ILE A 55 -22.88 -4.83 -17.50
N ARG A 56 -24.15 -5.20 -17.70
CA ARG A 56 -25.21 -5.03 -16.69
C ARG A 56 -24.95 -5.83 -15.41
N ARG A 57 -24.29 -6.99 -15.50
CA ARG A 57 -23.89 -7.75 -14.32
C ARG A 57 -22.84 -6.98 -13.51
N VAL A 58 -21.84 -6.39 -14.16
CA VAL A 58 -20.84 -5.54 -13.49
C VAL A 58 -21.50 -4.33 -12.85
N ASP A 59 -22.37 -3.64 -13.59
CA ASP A 59 -23.07 -2.46 -13.09
C ASP A 59 -23.87 -2.74 -11.81
N ARG A 60 -24.70 -3.80 -11.83
CA ARG A 60 -25.47 -4.24 -10.66
C ARG A 60 -24.57 -4.63 -9.48
N PHE A 61 -23.42 -5.25 -9.76
CA PHE A 61 -22.48 -5.66 -8.71
C PHE A 61 -21.82 -4.45 -8.04
N LEU A 62 -21.34 -3.48 -8.82
CA LEU A 62 -20.75 -2.24 -8.31
C LEU A 62 -21.76 -1.40 -7.52
N GLY A 63 -23.04 -1.44 -7.90
CA GLY A 63 -24.14 -0.79 -7.19
C GLY A 63 -24.73 -1.57 -6.02
N ASN A 64 -24.23 -2.77 -5.70
CA ASN A 64 -24.82 -3.63 -4.69
C ASN A 64 -24.59 -3.10 -3.27
N LYS A 65 -25.65 -2.59 -2.63
CA LYS A 65 -25.58 -2.04 -1.26
C LYS A 65 -25.12 -3.07 -0.22
N LYS A 66 -25.53 -4.34 -0.34
CA LYS A 66 -25.15 -5.40 0.61
C LYS A 66 -23.64 -5.68 0.55
N LEU A 67 -23.03 -5.51 -0.62
CA LEU A 67 -21.59 -5.70 -0.78
C LEU A 67 -20.79 -4.66 0.02
N GLN A 68 -21.34 -3.48 0.31
CA GLN A 68 -20.66 -2.50 1.17
C GLN A 68 -20.45 -3.04 2.58
N ASN A 69 -21.43 -3.78 3.11
CA ASN A 69 -21.35 -4.41 4.43
C ASN A 69 -20.36 -5.58 4.44
N ASP A 70 -20.26 -6.31 3.32
CA ASP A 70 -19.31 -7.42 3.19
C ASP A 70 -17.84 -6.93 3.10
N ARG A 71 -17.57 -5.65 2.79
CA ARG A 71 -16.20 -5.14 2.58
C ARG A 71 -15.30 -5.32 3.78
N LEU A 72 -15.73 -4.88 4.97
CA LEU A 72 -14.89 -4.90 6.16
C LEU A 72 -14.53 -6.36 6.55
N PRO A 73 -15.48 -7.31 6.58
CA PRO A 73 -15.17 -8.73 6.75
C PRO A 73 -14.21 -9.31 5.69
N ILE A 74 -14.27 -8.87 4.44
CA ILE A 74 -13.32 -9.31 3.40
C ILE A 74 -11.92 -8.76 3.70
N TYR A 75 -11.80 -7.47 4.05
CA TYR A 75 -10.51 -6.89 4.44
C TYR A 75 -9.93 -7.58 5.66
N ASP A 76 -10.74 -7.85 6.70
CA ASP A 76 -10.35 -8.65 7.87
C ASP A 76 -9.84 -10.04 7.48
N THR A 77 -10.60 -10.78 6.66
CA THR A 77 -10.20 -12.13 6.22
C THR A 77 -8.86 -12.12 5.46
N ILE A 78 -8.69 -11.18 4.53
CA ILE A 78 -7.46 -11.06 3.75
C ILE A 78 -6.31 -10.54 4.62
N CYS A 79 -6.57 -9.62 5.54
CA CYS A 79 -5.57 -9.11 6.47
C CYS A 79 -5.03 -10.22 7.38
N ARG A 80 -5.91 -11.01 8.02
CA ARG A 80 -5.52 -12.19 8.83
C ARG A 80 -4.64 -13.15 8.04
N LEU A 81 -5.02 -13.40 6.79
CA LEU A 81 -4.29 -14.30 5.91
C LEU A 81 -2.86 -13.81 5.60
N ILE A 82 -2.69 -12.51 5.39
CA ILE A 82 -1.41 -11.92 4.99
C ILE A 82 -0.52 -11.58 6.20
N VAL A 83 -1.12 -11.08 7.28
CA VAL A 83 -0.41 -10.74 8.52
C VAL A 83 0.04 -12.01 9.24
N GLY A 84 -0.76 -13.09 9.17
CA GLY A 84 -0.45 -14.36 9.81
C GLY A 84 -0.22 -14.19 11.31
N GLY A 85 0.80 -14.87 11.85
CA GLY A 85 1.17 -14.80 13.28
C GLY A 85 2.00 -13.57 13.68
N ALA A 86 2.23 -12.61 12.78
CA ALA A 86 3.13 -11.49 13.07
C ALA A 86 2.53 -10.53 14.11
N LEU A 87 3.21 -10.39 15.26
CA LEU A 87 2.76 -9.50 16.35
C LEU A 87 3.09 -8.02 16.11
N LYS A 88 4.14 -7.72 15.34
CA LYS A 88 4.59 -6.33 15.06
C LYS A 88 4.78 -6.07 13.55
N PRO A 89 3.72 -6.23 12.73
CA PRO A 89 3.83 -6.01 11.30
C PRO A 89 4.17 -4.56 10.97
N LEU A 90 4.97 -4.36 9.92
CA LEU A 90 5.24 -3.04 9.37
C LEU A 90 4.10 -2.64 8.41
N ILE A 91 3.35 -1.59 8.74
CA ILE A 91 2.21 -1.14 7.94
C ILE A 91 2.46 0.27 7.45
N ILE A 92 2.51 0.45 6.13
CA ILE A 92 2.61 1.76 5.50
C ILE A 92 1.21 2.34 5.36
N VAL A 93 1.02 3.59 5.77
CA VAL A 93 -0.22 4.34 5.52
C VAL A 93 0.06 5.55 4.65
N ASP A 94 -0.68 5.70 3.56
CA ASP A 94 -0.51 6.84 2.67
C ASP A 94 -1.81 7.24 1.95
N TRP A 95 -1.85 8.49 1.52
CA TRP A 95 -2.91 9.02 0.67
C TRP A 95 -2.51 8.93 -0.81
N SER A 96 -3.49 8.77 -1.67
CA SER A 96 -3.28 8.86 -3.11
C SER A 96 -4.47 9.47 -3.82
N THR A 97 -4.21 10.39 -4.75
CA THR A 97 -5.25 10.98 -5.61
C THR A 97 -5.83 9.92 -6.54
N ILE A 98 -7.15 9.86 -6.67
CA ILE A 98 -7.78 9.00 -7.66
C ILE A 98 -7.73 9.72 -9.01
N PRO A 99 -7.16 9.13 -10.08
CA PRO A 99 -7.05 9.80 -11.37
C PRO A 99 -8.41 10.27 -11.88
N ASN A 100 -8.47 11.46 -12.47
CA ASN A 100 -9.66 12.03 -13.10
C ASN A 100 -10.87 12.23 -12.14
N GLN A 101 -10.62 12.30 -10.83
CA GLN A 101 -11.68 12.43 -9.82
C GLN A 101 -11.33 13.43 -8.71
N SER A 102 -12.36 13.92 -8.00
CA SER A 102 -12.23 14.80 -6.82
C SER A 102 -12.17 14.00 -5.50
N HIS A 103 -11.59 12.81 -5.57
CA HIS A 103 -11.52 11.85 -4.47
C HIS A 103 -10.07 11.39 -4.25
N ASN A 104 -9.77 11.04 -3.00
CA ASN A 104 -8.51 10.43 -2.60
C ASN A 104 -8.79 9.08 -1.94
N VAL A 105 -7.84 8.16 -2.05
CA VAL A 105 -7.82 6.91 -1.28
C VAL A 105 -6.81 7.04 -0.15
N LEU A 106 -7.22 6.67 1.06
CA LEU A 106 -6.34 6.43 2.21
C LEU A 106 -6.15 4.92 2.33
N ARG A 107 -4.91 4.45 2.30
CA ARG A 107 -4.58 3.02 2.24
C ARG A 107 -3.59 2.65 3.34
N ALA A 108 -3.85 1.54 4.00
CA ALA A 108 -2.92 0.79 4.82
C ALA A 108 -2.45 -0.44 4.04
N ALA A 109 -1.14 -0.60 3.92
CA ALA A 109 -0.53 -1.72 3.23
C ALA A 109 0.58 -2.34 4.08
N LEU A 110 0.54 -3.67 4.25
CA LEU A 110 1.58 -4.44 4.90
C LEU A 110 2.85 -4.43 4.02
N VAL A 111 4.00 -4.15 4.62
CA VAL A 111 5.29 -4.34 3.95
C VAL A 111 5.47 -5.81 3.63
N ALA A 112 5.79 -6.13 2.37
CA ALA A 112 6.05 -7.49 1.96
C ALA A 112 7.23 -7.57 0.99
N SER A 113 7.59 -8.78 0.56
CA SER A 113 8.63 -8.94 -0.45
C SER A 113 8.19 -8.28 -1.76
N GLY A 114 8.98 -7.31 -2.22
CA GLY A 114 8.68 -6.55 -3.42
C GLY A 114 7.66 -5.44 -3.21
N ARG A 115 6.36 -5.76 -3.22
CA ARG A 115 5.27 -4.77 -3.11
C ARG A 115 4.57 -4.88 -1.77
N ALA A 116 4.17 -3.73 -1.23
CA ALA A 116 3.30 -3.69 -0.07
C ALA A 116 1.90 -4.19 -0.44
N LEU A 117 1.30 -5.00 0.42
CA LEU A 117 0.00 -5.63 0.22
C LEU A 117 -1.08 -4.81 0.93
N THR A 118 -2.08 -4.33 0.20
CA THR A 118 -3.20 -3.59 0.78
C THR A 118 -3.97 -4.47 1.76
N ILE A 119 -4.04 -4.05 3.02
CA ILE A 119 -4.84 -4.71 4.06
C ILE A 119 -6.11 -3.94 4.37
N TYR A 120 -6.12 -2.62 4.13
CA TYR A 120 -7.30 -1.80 4.31
C TYR A 120 -7.24 -0.51 3.51
N GLU A 121 -8.38 -0.04 2.99
CA GLU A 121 -8.46 1.26 2.31
C GLU A 121 -9.86 1.89 2.30
N GLU A 122 -9.87 3.22 2.25
CA GLU A 122 -11.08 4.05 2.22
C GLU A 122 -10.98 5.17 1.20
N VAL A 123 -12.09 5.42 0.47
CA VAL A 123 -12.21 6.55 -0.43
C VAL A 123 -12.88 7.73 0.27
N HIS A 124 -12.29 8.91 0.15
CA HIS A 124 -12.77 10.16 0.74
C HIS A 124 -12.77 11.28 -0.31
N PRO A 125 -13.69 12.25 -0.22
CA PRO A 125 -13.66 13.43 -1.09
C PRO A 125 -12.43 14.30 -0.80
N GLU A 126 -11.97 15.08 -1.78
CA GLU A 126 -10.79 15.97 -1.69
C GLU A 126 -10.80 16.85 -0.43
N LYS A 127 -11.97 17.41 -0.07
CA LYS A 127 -12.14 18.25 1.14
C LYS A 127 -11.81 17.55 2.47
N LYS A 128 -11.65 16.23 2.45
CA LYS A 128 -11.28 15.40 3.62
C LYS A 128 -9.83 14.91 3.55
N TYR A 129 -9.07 15.30 2.53
CA TYR A 129 -7.64 15.03 2.43
C TYR A 129 -6.92 15.49 3.70
N THR A 130 -6.07 14.64 4.27
CA THR A 130 -5.31 14.91 5.53
C THR A 130 -6.16 15.28 6.76
N ASN A 131 -7.47 14.98 6.76
CA ASN A 131 -8.35 15.33 7.87
C ASN A 131 -8.11 14.45 9.13
N PRO A 132 -7.81 15.03 10.31
CA PRO A 132 -7.53 14.25 11.52
C PRO A 132 -8.67 13.34 11.99
N LYS A 133 -9.94 13.74 11.82
CA LYS A 133 -11.09 12.89 12.17
C LYS A 133 -11.23 11.70 11.22
N VAL A 134 -10.79 11.82 9.97
CA VAL A 134 -10.70 10.68 9.04
C VAL A 134 -9.62 9.74 9.49
N HIS A 135 -8.43 10.27 9.80
CA HIS A 135 -7.30 9.48 10.29
C HIS A 135 -7.63 8.64 11.53
N ILE A 136 -8.24 9.24 12.55
CA ILE A 136 -8.63 8.52 13.78
C ILE A 136 -9.61 7.39 13.47
N ARG A 137 -10.67 7.66 12.68
CA ARG A 137 -11.65 6.63 12.29
C ARG A 137 -11.03 5.53 11.45
N PHE A 138 -10.09 5.87 10.56
CA PHE A 138 -9.34 4.91 9.76
C PHE A 138 -8.51 3.97 10.64
N LEU A 139 -7.76 4.53 11.61
CA LEU A 139 -6.98 3.74 12.57
C LEU A 139 -7.87 2.83 13.44
N MET A 140 -9.04 3.31 13.88
CA MET A 140 -9.99 2.48 14.64
C MET A 140 -10.51 1.31 13.81
N LYS A 141 -10.83 1.50 12.54
CA LYS A 141 -11.24 0.40 11.66
C LYS A 141 -10.10 -0.55 11.34
N LEU A 142 -8.89 -0.02 11.14
CA LEU A 142 -7.70 -0.86 10.97
C LEU A 142 -7.46 -1.72 12.22
N LYS A 143 -7.70 -1.19 13.43
CA LYS A 143 -7.61 -1.95 14.68
C LYS A 143 -8.65 -3.07 14.78
N LEU A 144 -9.82 -2.90 14.18
CA LEU A 144 -10.84 -3.97 14.11
C LEU A 144 -10.49 -5.06 13.09
N ILE A 145 -9.70 -4.72 12.07
CA ILE A 145 -9.22 -5.64 11.03
C ILE A 145 -7.99 -6.44 11.49
N LEU A 146 -7.14 -5.81 12.31
CA LEU A 146 -6.00 -6.46 12.93
C LEU A 146 -6.45 -7.26 14.15
N ASP A 147 -5.71 -8.32 14.47
CA ASP A 147 -5.94 -9.05 15.71
C ASP A 147 -5.59 -8.22 16.94
N ALA A 148 -6.29 -8.47 18.06
CA ALA A 148 -6.17 -7.67 19.27
C ALA A 148 -4.75 -7.67 19.87
N GLU A 149 -4.00 -8.75 19.65
CA GLU A 149 -2.62 -8.91 20.10
C GLU A 149 -1.60 -8.19 19.20
N VAL A 150 -2.00 -7.83 17.98
CA VAL A 150 -1.13 -7.24 16.97
C VAL A 150 -0.90 -5.76 17.26
N LYS A 151 0.37 -5.40 17.43
CA LYS A 151 0.85 -4.03 17.68
C LYS A 151 1.76 -3.60 16.54
N PRO A 152 1.19 -3.11 15.41
CA PRO A 152 1.96 -2.74 14.24
C PRO A 152 2.89 -1.56 14.49
N ILE A 153 3.89 -1.44 13.61
CA ILE A 153 4.67 -0.22 13.42
C ILE A 153 4.11 0.50 12.19
N ILE A 154 3.50 1.66 12.41
CA ILE A 154 2.87 2.48 11.38
C ILE A 154 3.89 3.41 10.72
N ILE A 155 4.08 3.26 9.41
CA ILE A 155 5.02 4.04 8.61
C ILE A 155 4.25 5.11 7.82
N THR A 156 4.55 6.39 8.04
CA THR A 156 3.89 7.49 7.33
C THR A 156 4.83 8.56 6.81
N ASP A 157 4.43 9.20 5.71
CA ASP A 157 5.16 10.31 5.10
C ASP A 157 4.94 11.64 5.86
N ALA A 158 5.49 12.73 5.32
CA ALA A 158 5.39 14.05 5.95
C ALA A 158 4.02 14.74 5.80
N GLY A 159 3.08 14.15 5.04
CA GLY A 159 1.69 14.57 4.97
C GLY A 159 0.90 14.26 6.25
N PHE A 160 1.44 13.41 7.13
CA PHE A 160 0.87 13.11 8.43
C PHE A 160 1.52 13.98 9.52
N ALA A 161 0.69 14.59 10.36
CA ALA A 161 1.10 15.55 11.38
C ALA A 161 0.93 14.99 12.80
N THR A 162 1.32 15.78 13.81
CA THR A 162 1.28 15.40 15.22
C THR A 162 0.00 14.69 15.72
N PRO A 163 -1.23 15.12 15.33
CA PRO A 163 -2.43 14.39 15.72
C PRO A 163 -2.46 12.92 15.27
N TRP A 164 -1.84 12.60 14.13
CA TRP A 164 -1.70 11.22 13.64
C TRP A 164 -0.85 10.38 14.60
N PHE A 165 0.33 10.86 14.97
CA PHE A 165 1.25 10.12 15.85
C PHE A 165 0.65 9.91 17.24
N LYS A 166 -0.02 10.92 17.80
CA LYS A 166 -0.79 10.78 19.04
C LYS A 166 -1.88 9.71 18.94
N ALA A 167 -2.61 9.67 17.82
CA ALA A 167 -3.65 8.67 17.60
C ALA A 167 -3.08 7.25 17.49
N VAL A 168 -1.94 7.07 16.81
CA VAL A 168 -1.26 5.77 16.72
C VAL A 168 -0.80 5.29 18.11
N GLN A 169 -0.11 6.15 18.88
CA GLN A 169 0.31 5.80 20.25
C GLN A 169 -0.87 5.51 21.18
N GLY A 170 -1.97 6.26 21.05
CA GLY A 170 -3.18 6.03 21.83
C GLY A 170 -3.82 4.66 21.61
N LEU A 171 -3.48 3.95 20.52
CA LEU A 171 -3.89 2.57 20.27
C LEU A 171 -2.93 1.52 20.84
N GLY A 172 -1.81 1.94 21.43
CA GLY A 172 -0.72 1.07 21.88
C GLY A 172 0.16 0.58 20.74
N TRP A 173 0.18 1.30 19.61
CA TRP A 173 0.96 0.97 18.42
C TRP A 173 2.20 1.86 18.30
N ASP A 174 3.17 1.40 17.53
CA ASP A 174 4.40 2.13 17.26
C ASP A 174 4.32 2.90 15.93
N TYR A 175 5.19 3.91 15.76
CA TYR A 175 5.29 4.63 14.49
C TYR A 175 6.74 4.93 14.06
N VAL A 176 6.88 5.11 12.75
CA VAL A 176 8.03 5.75 12.11
C VAL A 176 7.49 6.74 11.08
N GLY A 177 7.71 8.04 11.30
CA GLY A 177 7.19 9.11 10.45
C GLY A 177 8.27 10.07 9.99
N ARG A 178 8.03 10.76 8.86
CA ARG A 178 8.90 11.88 8.44
C ARG A 178 8.30 13.21 8.85
N ILE A 179 9.13 14.13 9.34
CA ILE A 179 8.76 15.53 9.54
C ILE A 179 9.46 16.42 8.53
N ARG A 180 8.74 17.42 8.00
CA ARG A 180 9.23 18.38 7.01
C ARG A 180 8.49 19.71 7.14
N GLY A 181 8.98 20.70 6.40
CA GLY A 181 8.40 22.03 6.32
C GLY A 181 8.79 22.91 7.51
N ASN A 182 7.94 23.88 7.83
CA ASN A 182 8.21 24.90 8.84
C ASN A 182 7.80 24.42 10.24
N LYS A 183 8.33 23.26 10.65
CA LYS A 183 8.11 22.73 12.00
C LYS A 183 9.25 23.17 12.94
N TYR A 184 8.94 23.23 14.22
CA TYR A 184 9.90 23.52 15.29
C TYR A 184 9.99 22.33 16.22
N TYR A 185 11.18 22.16 16.80
CA TYR A 185 11.45 21.16 17.83
C TYR A 185 12.15 21.81 19.02
N ARG A 186 12.02 21.19 20.19
CA ARG A 186 12.75 21.54 21.40
C ARG A 186 13.37 20.27 21.98
N LEU A 187 14.65 20.28 22.30
CA LEU A 187 15.30 19.16 22.99
C LEU A 187 14.76 19.07 24.42
N GLN A 188 14.66 17.86 24.97
CA GLN A 188 14.09 17.65 26.32
C GLN A 188 14.77 18.51 27.41
N ASN A 189 16.07 18.81 27.25
CA ASN A 189 16.86 19.59 28.20
C ASN A 189 17.11 21.04 27.74
N SER A 190 16.28 21.58 26.84
CA SER A 190 16.41 22.94 26.32
C SER A 190 15.10 23.71 26.46
N SER A 191 15.18 25.00 26.77
CA SER A 191 14.02 25.91 26.76
C SER A 191 13.72 26.47 25.37
N THR A 192 14.63 26.33 24.40
CA THR A 192 14.58 27.02 23.11
C THR A 192 13.95 26.17 22.02
N TRP A 193 12.99 26.76 21.29
CA TRP A 193 12.43 26.17 20.08
C TRP A 193 13.29 26.49 18.87
N SER A 194 13.74 25.45 18.17
CA SER A 194 14.57 25.57 16.95
C SER A 194 13.83 25.06 15.72
N PRO A 195 14.02 25.67 14.54
CA PRO A 195 13.42 25.17 13.30
C PRO A 195 14.08 23.85 12.87
N ILE A 196 13.27 22.88 12.41
CA ILE A 196 13.81 21.56 11.98
C ILE A 196 14.73 21.69 10.76
N THR A 197 14.57 22.73 9.95
CA THR A 197 15.41 23.00 8.77
C THR A 197 16.87 23.27 9.13
N GLY A 198 17.15 23.75 10.35
CA GLY A 198 18.51 23.92 10.86
C GLY A 198 19.29 22.60 10.92
N LEU A 199 18.59 21.47 11.11
CA LEU A 199 19.20 20.14 11.21
C LEU A 199 19.69 19.61 9.86
N HIS A 200 19.27 20.21 8.73
CA HIS A 200 19.62 19.71 7.40
C HIS A 200 21.11 19.83 7.07
N LYS A 201 21.79 20.88 7.57
CA LYS A 201 23.20 21.15 7.24
C LYS A 201 24.14 20.04 7.71
N ALA A 202 23.85 19.45 8.88
CA ALA A 202 24.66 18.39 9.48
C ALA A 202 24.20 16.97 9.09
N ALA A 203 23.28 16.81 8.14
CA ALA A 203 22.78 15.50 7.73
C ALA A 203 23.79 14.76 6.84
N THR A 204 24.16 13.54 7.24
CA THR A 204 25.11 12.66 6.53
C THR A 204 24.45 11.34 6.14
N ALA A 205 25.20 10.49 5.41
CA ALA A 205 24.76 9.14 5.07
C ALA A 205 24.77 8.17 6.28
N THR A 206 25.20 8.61 7.46
CA THR A 206 25.14 7.83 8.69
C THR A 206 23.86 8.18 9.44
N PRO A 207 22.94 7.23 9.67
CA PRO A 207 21.77 7.45 10.52
C PRO A 207 22.19 7.95 11.90
N THR A 208 21.65 9.09 12.32
CA THR A 208 22.01 9.74 13.60
C THR A 208 20.78 9.86 14.49
N LEU A 209 20.86 9.36 15.71
CA LEU A 209 19.91 9.68 16.79
C LEU A 209 20.23 11.09 17.32
N LEU A 210 19.23 11.97 17.34
CA LEU A 210 19.37 13.32 17.91
C LEU A 210 18.84 13.41 19.35
N GLY A 211 18.14 12.38 19.82
CA GLY A 211 17.56 12.29 21.16
C GLY A 211 16.07 12.61 21.20
N ASP A 212 15.54 12.69 22.42
CA ASP A 212 14.15 12.99 22.67
C ASP A 212 13.86 14.49 22.52
N VAL A 213 12.79 14.77 21.78
CA VAL A 213 12.36 16.11 21.43
C VAL A 213 10.88 16.29 21.69
N GLU A 214 10.48 17.54 21.85
CA GLU A 214 9.10 17.97 21.77
C GLU A 214 8.85 18.69 20.45
N LEU A 215 7.78 18.31 19.76
CA LEU A 215 7.31 18.92 18.53
C LEU A 215 6.04 19.74 18.80
N CYS A 216 5.82 20.77 17.97
CA CYS A 216 4.68 21.70 18.04
C CYS A 216 4.65 22.55 19.31
N LYS A 217 4.73 23.89 19.15
CA LYS A 217 4.72 24.84 20.27
C LYS A 217 3.45 24.78 21.11
N ASP A 218 2.29 24.69 20.44
CA ASP A 218 0.99 24.90 21.10
C ASP A 218 0.40 23.62 21.72
N HIS A 219 0.77 22.45 21.20
CA HIS A 219 0.14 21.17 21.56
C HIS A 219 1.19 20.06 21.72
N GLY A 220 2.31 20.38 22.36
CA GLY A 220 3.48 19.56 22.63
C GLY A 220 3.35 18.05 22.38
N PHE A 221 4.29 17.51 21.61
CA PHE A 221 4.37 16.08 21.32
C PHE A 221 5.78 15.56 21.49
N LYS A 222 5.97 14.72 22.51
CA LYS A 222 7.24 14.09 22.82
C LYS A 222 7.48 12.90 21.88
N THR A 223 8.65 12.86 21.27
CA THR A 223 9.07 11.79 20.37
C THR A 223 10.59 11.76 20.25
N THR A 224 11.16 10.66 19.79
CA THR A 224 12.58 10.61 19.47
C THR A 224 12.83 11.07 18.04
N LEU A 225 13.87 11.89 17.83
CA LEU A 225 14.23 12.47 16.54
C LEU A 225 15.49 11.83 15.95
N TYR A 226 15.44 11.55 14.65
CA TYR A 226 16.52 10.96 13.88
C TYR A 226 16.79 11.77 12.62
N ARG A 227 18.03 11.70 12.13
CA ARG A 227 18.47 12.41 10.92
C ARG A 227 19.26 11.47 10.01
N TYR A 228 18.99 11.57 8.70
CA TYR A 228 19.70 10.82 7.67
C TYR A 228 19.65 11.54 6.31
N LYS A 229 20.71 11.41 5.51
CA LYS A 229 20.77 11.90 4.13
C LYS A 229 21.48 10.89 3.23
N GLY A 230 20.69 10.14 2.45
CA GLY A 230 21.23 9.19 1.49
C GLY A 230 21.98 9.86 0.33
N LYS A 231 22.77 9.06 -0.39
CA LYS A 231 23.48 9.49 -1.60
C LYS A 231 22.48 9.95 -2.68
N ALA A 232 22.80 11.04 -3.36
CA ALA A 232 21.98 11.52 -4.47
C ALA A 232 22.06 10.55 -5.66
N LEU A 233 20.90 10.07 -6.11
CA LEU A 233 20.83 9.09 -7.21
C LEU A 233 20.87 9.71 -8.62
N GLY A 234 21.01 11.03 -8.74
CA GLY A 234 21.07 11.74 -10.03
C GLY A 234 19.79 11.68 -10.90
N ARG A 235 18.72 11.03 -10.43
CA ARG A 235 17.49 10.80 -11.20
C ARG A 235 16.79 12.12 -11.55
N LYS A 236 16.37 12.24 -12.81
CA LYS A 236 15.62 13.40 -13.34
C LYS A 236 14.31 12.92 -13.95
N ASN A 237 13.19 13.53 -13.56
CA ASN A 237 11.88 13.23 -14.15
C ASN A 237 11.78 13.89 -15.54
N LYS A 238 11.88 13.10 -16.60
CA LYS A 238 11.88 13.57 -17.99
C LYS A 238 10.47 13.49 -18.61
N SER A 239 10.17 14.40 -19.53
CA SER A 239 8.98 14.36 -20.39
C SER A 239 9.16 13.33 -21.52
N LYS A 240 8.11 13.09 -22.30
CA LYS A 240 8.20 12.24 -23.51
C LYS A 240 9.24 12.74 -24.52
N ARG A 241 9.55 14.04 -24.50
CA ARG A 241 10.58 14.69 -25.34
C ARG A 241 11.99 14.67 -24.71
N GLY A 242 12.20 13.91 -23.62
CA GLY A 242 13.50 13.79 -22.95
C GLY A 242 13.90 14.97 -22.06
N GLN A 243 13.15 16.07 -22.07
CA GLN A 243 13.41 17.28 -21.28
C GLN A 243 12.98 17.11 -19.81
N ILE A 244 13.64 17.80 -18.88
CA ILE A 244 13.25 17.76 -17.46
C ILE A 244 11.87 18.41 -17.28
N LYS A 245 10.93 17.72 -16.63
CA LYS A 245 9.58 18.25 -16.37
C LYS A 245 9.63 19.46 -15.45
N GLN A 246 9.05 20.58 -15.89
CA GLN A 246 9.06 21.87 -15.19
C GLN A 246 7.79 22.18 -14.38
N THR A 247 6.80 21.28 -14.36
CA THR A 247 5.56 21.45 -13.58
C THR A 247 5.87 21.67 -12.09
N ASN A 248 5.06 22.48 -11.40
CA ASN A 248 5.19 22.75 -9.96
C ASN A 248 5.25 21.47 -9.11
N GLN A 249 4.43 20.48 -9.44
CA GLN A 249 4.43 19.18 -8.77
C GLN A 249 5.78 18.45 -8.92
N SER A 250 6.31 18.36 -10.14
CA SER A 250 7.64 17.79 -10.41
C SER A 250 8.75 18.49 -9.62
N LYS A 251 8.74 19.83 -9.57
CA LYS A 251 9.72 20.62 -8.81
C LYS A 251 9.61 20.36 -7.30
N LYS A 252 8.39 20.32 -6.74
CA LYS A 252 8.14 19.99 -5.33
C LYS A 252 8.65 18.59 -4.96
N HIS A 253 8.37 17.57 -5.79
CA HIS A 253 8.89 16.21 -5.58
C HIS A 253 10.41 16.15 -5.68
N ALA A 254 11.01 16.83 -6.67
CA ALA A 254 12.46 16.87 -6.83
C ALA A 254 13.15 17.51 -5.61
N LYS A 255 12.60 18.61 -5.09
CA LYS A 255 13.08 19.24 -3.85
C LYS A 255 12.96 18.29 -2.65
N SER A 256 11.79 17.69 -2.47
CA SER A 256 11.52 16.71 -1.39
C SER A 256 12.48 15.53 -1.36
N ASN A 257 12.85 15.02 -2.54
CA ASN A 257 13.75 13.87 -2.67
C ASN A 257 15.21 14.21 -2.40
N ARG A 258 15.60 15.49 -2.46
CA ARG A 258 16.96 15.97 -2.14
C ARG A 258 17.11 16.38 -0.69
N GLU A 259 16.01 16.70 -0.01
CA GLU A 259 16.01 17.05 1.40
C GLU A 259 16.40 15.84 2.26
N PRO A 260 17.21 16.03 3.31
CA PRO A 260 17.43 15.03 4.33
C PRO A 260 16.12 14.48 4.90
N TRP A 261 16.19 13.25 5.42
CA TRP A 261 15.14 12.66 6.22
C TRP A 261 15.33 13.08 7.66
N LEU A 262 14.35 13.81 8.19
CA LEU A 262 14.15 14.00 9.61
C LEU A 262 12.99 13.09 10.01
N LEU A 263 13.30 12.09 10.81
CA LEU A 263 12.37 11.02 11.15
C LEU A 263 12.04 11.07 12.64
N VAL A 264 10.81 10.73 12.96
CA VAL A 264 10.29 10.64 14.32
C VAL A 264 9.82 9.23 14.56
N SER A 265 10.07 8.70 15.76
CA SER A 265 9.66 7.33 16.09
C SER A 265 9.34 7.16 17.58
N SER A 266 8.48 6.19 17.88
CA SER A 266 8.20 5.69 19.24
C SER A 266 9.01 4.43 19.60
N LEU A 267 9.83 3.90 18.68
CA LEU A 267 10.58 2.67 18.92
C LEU A 267 11.60 2.84 20.05
N LEU A 268 11.78 1.77 20.84
CA LEU A 268 12.75 1.73 21.94
C LEU A 268 14.18 1.99 21.44
N ILE A 269 14.89 2.84 22.17
CA ILE A 269 16.23 3.31 21.81
C ILE A 269 17.27 2.27 22.25
N ASN A 270 18.13 1.87 21.30
CA ASN A 270 19.36 1.13 21.50
C ASN A 270 20.39 1.57 20.45
N SER A 271 21.60 1.00 20.49
CA SER A 271 22.70 1.36 19.60
C SER A 271 22.40 1.21 18.10
N LYS A 272 21.42 0.36 17.72
CA LYS A 272 21.03 0.11 16.32
C LYS A 272 19.74 0.83 15.91
N THR A 273 19.04 1.50 16.83
CA THR A 273 17.70 2.06 16.54
C THR A 273 17.73 3.11 15.42
N ALA A 274 18.76 3.95 15.33
CA ALA A 274 18.86 4.95 14.27
C ALA A 274 18.92 4.31 12.86
N ILE A 275 19.68 3.21 12.74
CA ILE A 275 19.78 2.43 11.50
C ILE A 275 18.41 1.81 11.18
N LYS A 276 17.82 1.09 12.14
CA LYS A 276 16.50 0.47 11.98
C LYS A 276 15.41 1.46 11.57
N VAL A 277 15.35 2.64 12.18
CA VAL A 277 14.35 3.67 11.84
C VAL A 277 14.48 4.13 10.38
N VAL A 278 15.71 4.32 9.89
CA VAL A 278 15.95 4.70 8.49
C VAL A 278 15.58 3.57 7.54
N GLU A 279 15.91 2.32 7.89
CA GLU A 279 15.59 1.16 7.07
C GLU A 279 14.08 0.92 7.01
N ILE A 280 13.36 0.95 8.15
CA ILE A 280 11.89 0.90 8.23
C ILE A 280 11.29 2.00 7.35
N TYR A 281 11.72 3.25 7.52
CA TYR A 281 11.17 4.37 6.75
C TYR A 281 11.42 4.23 5.24
N SER A 282 12.56 3.64 4.85
CA SER A 282 12.90 3.43 3.43
C SER A 282 11.90 2.54 2.71
N LEU A 283 11.24 1.63 3.44
CA LEU A 283 10.22 0.71 2.91
C LEU A 283 8.95 1.43 2.47
N ARG A 284 8.71 2.67 2.92
CA ARG A 284 7.53 3.47 2.56
C ARG A 284 7.30 3.54 1.05
N MET A 285 8.36 3.52 0.24
CA MET A 285 8.24 3.58 -1.22
C MET A 285 7.48 2.39 -1.83
N GLN A 286 7.35 1.26 -1.14
CA GLN A 286 6.61 0.10 -1.66
C GLN A 286 5.13 0.42 -1.94
N ILE A 287 4.49 1.28 -1.12
CA ILE A 287 3.07 1.64 -1.33
C ILE A 287 2.86 2.46 -2.61
N GLU A 288 3.84 3.30 -2.97
CA GLU A 288 3.83 4.12 -4.19
C GLU A 288 3.89 3.24 -5.44
N GLU A 289 4.64 2.14 -5.36
CA GLU A 289 4.70 1.16 -6.43
C GLU A 289 3.37 0.42 -6.56
N GLY A 290 2.72 0.06 -5.43
CA GLY A 290 1.37 -0.49 -5.43
C GLY A 290 0.32 0.46 -6.04
N PHE A 291 0.41 1.76 -5.78
CA PHE A 291 -0.45 2.74 -6.45
C PHE A 291 -0.17 2.84 -7.96
N ARG A 292 1.09 2.68 -8.38
CA ARG A 292 1.44 2.65 -9.82
C ARG A 292 0.84 1.42 -10.50
N ASP A 293 0.99 0.26 -9.88
CA ASP A 293 0.47 -1.03 -10.35
C ASP A 293 -1.07 -1.04 -10.37
N LEU A 294 -1.72 -0.22 -9.55
CA LEU A 294 -3.16 0.01 -9.64
C LEU A 294 -3.54 0.94 -10.80
N LYS A 295 -2.94 2.14 -10.84
CA LYS A 295 -3.44 3.24 -11.68
C LYS A 295 -3.09 3.11 -13.15
N SER A 296 -1.89 2.62 -13.46
CA SER A 296 -1.34 2.70 -14.81
C SER A 296 -1.86 1.59 -15.72
N THR A 297 -2.39 1.94 -16.89
CA THR A 297 -2.75 0.96 -17.93
C THR A 297 -1.51 0.25 -18.51
N LYS A 298 -0.36 0.94 -18.53
CA LYS A 298 0.90 0.37 -19.03
C LYS A 298 1.49 -0.69 -18.10
N TYR A 299 1.46 -0.43 -16.79
CA TYR A 299 2.20 -1.24 -15.81
C TYR A 299 1.29 -2.13 -14.94
N GLY A 300 -0.02 -1.90 -15.00
CA GLY A 300 -0.92 -2.29 -13.95
C GLY A 300 -2.34 -2.58 -14.43
N PHE A 301 -3.31 -2.38 -13.55
CA PHE A 301 -4.72 -2.65 -13.83
C PHE A 301 -5.43 -1.53 -14.60
N GLY A 302 -4.85 -0.33 -14.71
CA GLY A 302 -5.46 0.77 -15.46
C GLY A 302 -6.66 1.41 -14.76
N PHE A 303 -6.57 1.63 -13.44
CA PHE A 303 -7.61 2.33 -12.65
C PHE A 303 -7.91 3.75 -13.16
N GLU A 304 -7.00 4.36 -13.93
CA GLU A 304 -7.23 5.68 -14.56
C GLU A 304 -8.45 5.73 -15.50
N HIS A 305 -9.00 4.57 -15.88
CA HIS A 305 -10.23 4.42 -16.66
C HIS A 305 -11.51 4.33 -15.82
N VAL A 306 -11.42 4.36 -14.48
CA VAL A 306 -12.58 4.41 -13.58
C VAL A 306 -13.10 5.85 -13.48
N ASN A 307 -14.26 6.12 -14.07
CA ASN A 307 -14.84 7.47 -14.14
C ASN A 307 -16.04 7.72 -13.20
N THR A 308 -16.39 6.77 -12.31
CA THR A 308 -17.54 6.95 -11.39
C THR A 308 -17.19 7.86 -10.23
N GLN A 309 -17.98 8.90 -9.96
CA GLN A 309 -17.82 9.78 -8.79
C GLN A 309 -18.51 9.23 -7.53
N HIS A 310 -19.20 8.08 -7.62
CA HIS A 310 -19.89 7.50 -6.47
C HIS A 310 -18.88 6.74 -5.59
N ILE A 311 -18.61 7.29 -4.40
CA ILE A 311 -17.73 6.67 -3.39
C ILE A 311 -18.06 5.20 -3.15
N TYR A 312 -19.34 4.84 -3.08
CA TYR A 312 -19.76 3.44 -2.91
C TYR A 312 -19.26 2.54 -4.04
N ARG A 313 -19.30 2.99 -5.29
CA ARG A 313 -18.82 2.20 -6.44
C ARG A 313 -17.29 2.15 -6.47
N LEU A 314 -16.63 3.28 -6.18
CA LEU A 314 -15.17 3.34 -6.06
C LEU A 314 -14.65 2.34 -5.02
N ASN A 315 -15.30 2.28 -3.87
CA ASN A 315 -15.01 1.33 -2.81
C ASN A 315 -15.03 -0.14 -3.30
N ILE A 316 -15.93 -0.50 -4.22
CA ILE A 316 -15.98 -1.84 -4.81
C ILE A 316 -14.90 -2.04 -5.87
N PHE A 317 -14.59 -1.02 -6.69
CA PHE A 317 -13.45 -1.07 -7.60
C PHE A 317 -12.13 -1.30 -6.84
N PHE A 318 -11.91 -0.58 -5.74
CA PHE A 318 -10.75 -0.79 -4.87
C PHE A 318 -10.72 -2.20 -4.28
N LEU A 319 -11.86 -2.72 -3.81
CA LEU A 319 -11.96 -4.09 -3.32
C LEU A 319 -11.56 -5.12 -4.40
N ILE A 320 -12.07 -4.99 -5.63
CA ILE A 320 -11.72 -5.88 -6.74
C ILE A 320 -10.22 -5.81 -7.02
N ALA A 321 -9.67 -4.59 -7.12
CA ALA A 321 -8.25 -4.42 -7.40
C ALA A 321 -7.34 -4.91 -6.27
N MET A 322 -7.73 -4.73 -5.00
CA MET A 322 -7.00 -5.27 -3.85
C MET A 322 -6.91 -6.79 -3.96
N LEU A 323 -8.04 -7.47 -4.23
CA LEU A 323 -8.06 -8.92 -4.37
C LEU A 323 -7.28 -9.40 -5.59
N SER A 324 -7.39 -8.73 -6.74
CA SER A 324 -6.58 -9.03 -7.92
C SER A 324 -5.08 -8.82 -7.66
N ALA A 325 -4.69 -7.75 -6.97
CA ALA A 325 -3.29 -7.50 -6.62
C ALA A 325 -2.74 -8.54 -5.64
N PHE A 326 -3.55 -8.95 -4.66
CA PHE A 326 -3.23 -10.03 -3.74
C PHE A 326 -2.98 -11.35 -4.46
N LEU A 327 -3.90 -11.76 -5.36
CA LEU A 327 -3.73 -12.98 -6.15
C LEU A 327 -2.50 -12.90 -7.07
N ALA A 328 -2.27 -11.76 -7.71
CA ALA A 328 -1.07 -11.55 -8.53
C ALA A 328 0.20 -11.70 -7.69
N TRP A 329 0.24 -11.10 -6.51
CA TRP A 329 1.39 -11.19 -5.63
C TRP A 329 1.65 -12.63 -5.18
N ILE A 330 0.63 -13.36 -4.74
CA ILE A 330 0.77 -14.77 -4.33
C ILE A 330 1.28 -15.63 -5.48
N VAL A 331 0.63 -15.54 -6.65
CA VAL A 331 1.05 -16.34 -7.82
C VAL A 331 2.49 -16.02 -8.20
N GLY A 332 2.87 -14.74 -8.20
CA GLY A 332 4.24 -14.32 -8.47
C GLY A 332 5.23 -14.85 -7.43
N TRP A 333 4.87 -14.77 -6.15
CA TRP A 333 5.71 -15.24 -5.05
C TRP A 333 5.94 -16.75 -5.11
N VAL A 334 4.88 -17.52 -5.32
CA VAL A 334 4.94 -18.98 -5.48
C VAL A 334 5.80 -19.34 -6.69
N ALA A 335 5.56 -18.70 -7.84
CA ALA A 335 6.34 -18.92 -9.06
C ALA A 335 7.82 -18.56 -8.91
N GLU A 336 8.13 -17.60 -8.04
CA GLU A 336 9.52 -17.30 -7.69
C GLU A 336 10.15 -18.45 -6.89
N LYS A 337 9.48 -18.92 -5.83
CA LYS A 337 9.93 -20.01 -4.97
C LYS A 337 10.17 -21.32 -5.72
N ILE A 338 9.32 -21.66 -6.69
CA ILE A 338 9.47 -22.86 -7.53
C ILE A 338 10.26 -22.60 -8.82
N ASN A 339 10.95 -21.46 -8.93
CA ASN A 339 11.83 -21.08 -10.04
C ASN A 339 11.19 -20.92 -11.44
N ILE A 340 9.86 -20.92 -11.55
CA ILE A 340 9.14 -20.74 -12.83
C ILE A 340 9.27 -19.31 -13.37
N HIS A 341 9.50 -18.33 -12.50
CA HIS A 341 9.75 -16.93 -12.89
C HIS A 341 10.83 -16.79 -13.98
N ARG A 342 11.80 -17.71 -14.02
CA ARG A 342 12.89 -17.74 -15.01
C ARG A 342 12.39 -17.89 -16.46
N GLN A 343 11.23 -18.52 -16.66
CA GLN A 343 10.60 -18.69 -17.98
C GLN A 343 9.91 -17.40 -18.48
N TYR A 344 9.73 -16.41 -17.60
CA TYR A 344 9.03 -15.16 -17.89
C TYR A 344 9.97 -13.97 -18.11
N GLN A 345 11.26 -14.13 -17.84
CA GLN A 345 12.29 -13.12 -18.08
C GLN A 345 13.11 -13.45 -19.33
N ALA A 346 13.49 -12.42 -20.10
CA ALA A 346 14.29 -12.60 -21.31
C ALA A 346 15.80 -12.76 -21.04
N ASN A 347 16.26 -12.35 -19.85
CA ASN A 347 17.67 -12.40 -19.47
C ASN A 347 17.99 -13.62 -18.60
N SER A 348 19.28 -13.97 -18.54
CA SER A 348 19.82 -15.11 -17.78
C SER A 348 20.18 -14.78 -16.33
N ILE A 349 19.78 -13.61 -15.82
CA ILE A 349 20.13 -13.14 -14.46
C ILE A 349 19.42 -14.02 -13.42
N LYS A 350 20.19 -14.56 -12.46
CA LYS A 350 19.68 -15.47 -11.41
C LYS A 350 19.86 -14.93 -9.98
N ASN A 351 20.67 -13.89 -9.79
CA ASN A 351 21.04 -13.36 -8.48
C ASN A 351 20.11 -12.25 -7.97
N MET A 352 19.11 -11.84 -8.75
CA MET A 352 18.14 -10.83 -8.34
C MET A 352 16.79 -11.01 -9.04
N ARG A 353 15.74 -10.50 -8.40
CA ARG A 353 14.40 -10.46 -8.98
C ARG A 353 14.34 -9.45 -10.13
N ILE A 354 13.98 -9.92 -11.32
CA ILE A 354 13.85 -9.08 -12.53
C ILE A 354 12.44 -8.52 -12.68
N LEU A 355 11.42 -9.36 -12.54
CA LEU A 355 10.01 -8.96 -12.64
C LEU A 355 9.44 -8.78 -11.23
N SER A 356 8.65 -7.72 -11.01
CA SER A 356 7.91 -7.60 -9.75
C SER A 356 6.96 -8.80 -9.60
N LEU A 357 6.74 -9.25 -8.36
CA LEU A 357 5.84 -10.38 -8.08
C LEU A 357 4.44 -10.12 -8.64
N PHE A 358 3.94 -8.89 -8.49
CA PHE A 358 2.70 -8.44 -9.11
C PHE A 358 2.68 -8.67 -10.63
N TYR A 359 3.69 -8.17 -11.35
CA TYR A 359 3.73 -8.28 -12.81
C TYR A 359 3.85 -9.74 -13.24
N LEU A 360 4.74 -10.50 -12.60
CA LEU A 360 4.93 -11.93 -12.85
C LEU A 360 3.62 -12.70 -12.65
N GLY A 361 2.93 -12.48 -11.54
CA GLY A 361 1.66 -13.13 -11.25
C GLY A 361 0.59 -12.80 -12.28
N CYS A 362 0.42 -11.52 -12.63
CA CYS A 362 -0.47 -11.11 -13.72
C CYS A 362 -0.16 -11.86 -15.03
N ARG A 363 1.12 -12.02 -15.37
CA ARG A 363 1.55 -12.72 -16.60
C ARG A 363 1.29 -14.23 -16.54
N ILE A 364 1.44 -14.85 -15.38
CA ILE A 364 1.16 -16.28 -15.19
C ILE A 364 -0.33 -16.55 -15.30
N ILE A 365 -1.15 -15.79 -14.54
CA ILE A 365 -2.61 -15.89 -14.56
C ILE A 365 -3.15 -15.74 -15.98
N LEU A 366 -2.65 -14.74 -16.72
CA LEU A 366 -3.08 -14.48 -18.10
C LEU A 366 -2.72 -15.58 -19.09
N LYS A 367 -1.59 -16.25 -18.91
CA LYS A 367 -1.11 -17.23 -19.88
C LYS A 367 -1.72 -18.62 -19.66
N ASP A 368 -2.21 -18.94 -18.46
CA ASP A 368 -2.71 -20.26 -18.01
C ASP A 368 -1.80 -21.46 -18.38
N LYS A 369 -0.55 -21.21 -18.79
CA LYS A 369 0.40 -22.24 -19.25
C LYS A 369 1.04 -23.00 -18.10
N VAL A 370 1.03 -22.42 -16.90
CA VAL A 370 1.59 -23.02 -15.69
C VAL A 370 0.47 -23.17 -14.68
N LYS A 371 0.09 -24.42 -14.42
CA LYS A 371 -0.82 -24.74 -13.32
C LYS A 371 -0.02 -24.70 -12.02
N ILE A 372 -0.19 -23.63 -11.23
CA ILE A 372 0.25 -23.64 -9.85
C ILE A 372 -0.81 -24.40 -9.05
N GLU A 373 -0.41 -25.50 -8.41
CA GLU A 373 -1.32 -26.32 -7.61
C GLU A 373 -1.80 -25.54 -6.37
N ASN A 374 -3.08 -25.71 -6.04
CA ASN A 374 -3.68 -25.06 -4.85
C ASN A 374 -3.00 -25.52 -3.56
N ALA A 375 -2.53 -26.76 -3.50
CA ALA A 375 -1.77 -27.28 -2.37
C ALA A 375 -0.47 -26.49 -2.16
N SER A 376 0.25 -26.17 -3.24
CA SER A 376 1.44 -25.33 -3.20
C SER A 376 1.13 -23.91 -2.74
N ILE A 377 0.01 -23.33 -3.20
CA ILE A 377 -0.41 -22.00 -2.78
C ILE A 377 -0.82 -21.99 -1.30
N ARG A 378 -1.59 -22.99 -0.85
CA ARG A 378 -2.01 -23.12 0.55
C ARG A 378 -0.82 -23.32 1.48
N LYS A 379 0.07 -24.26 1.16
CA LYS A 379 1.31 -24.48 1.91
C LYS A 379 2.13 -23.19 2.01
N ILE A 380 2.23 -22.43 0.93
CA ILE A 380 2.98 -21.17 0.90
C ILE A 380 2.26 -20.03 1.64
N ILE A 381 0.92 -20.04 1.67
CA ILE A 381 0.12 -19.14 2.50
C ILE A 381 0.27 -19.51 3.99
N ASP A 382 0.33 -20.79 4.32
CA ASP A 382 0.55 -21.26 5.69
C ASP A 382 2.01 -20.97 6.13
N ASP A 383 2.94 -21.01 5.16
CA ASP A 383 4.33 -20.55 5.26
C ASP A 383 4.47 -19.05 4.93
N PHE A 384 3.40 -18.23 5.05
CA PHE A 384 3.46 -16.78 4.79
C PHE A 384 4.70 -16.24 5.51
N PRO A 385 5.58 -15.48 4.84
CA PRO A 385 6.87 -15.15 5.43
C PRO A 385 6.58 -14.49 6.77
N ASP A 386 7.29 -14.94 7.79
CA ASP A 386 7.29 -14.20 9.04
C ASP A 386 7.91 -12.83 8.72
N PHE A 387 7.05 -11.84 8.45
CA PHE A 387 7.47 -10.46 8.20
C PHE A 387 8.07 -9.83 9.47
N SER A 388 8.19 -10.61 10.56
CA SER A 388 9.10 -10.35 11.68
C SER A 388 10.54 -10.14 11.22
N VAL A 389 10.95 -10.71 10.08
CA VAL A 389 12.30 -10.53 9.52
C VAL A 389 12.32 -9.44 8.45
N VAL A 390 11.93 -8.25 8.87
CA VAL A 390 12.69 -7.06 8.49
C VAL A 390 13.22 -6.48 9.80
N PHE A 391 14.17 -7.21 10.41
CA PHE A 391 15.44 -6.80 11.09
C PHE A 391 15.94 -7.86 12.06
#